data_AF-J9VUD4-F1
#
_entry.id   AF-J9VUD4-F1
#
_cell.length_a   1.000
_cell.length_b   1.000
_cell.length_c   1.000
_cell.angle_alpha   90.00
_cell.angle_beta   90.00
_cell.angle_gamma   90.00
#
_symmetry.space_group_name_H-M   'P 1'
#
loop_
_entity.id
_entity.type
_entity.pdbx_description
1 polymer ?
#
loop_
_entity_poly.entity_id
_entity_poly.type
_entity_poly.pdbx_seq_one_letter_code
_entity_poly.pdbx_strand_id
1 'polypeptide(L)'
;MSHNLKEPIDPLPISSESYELKDRRKSSSLNQVDYLPQYSDELGKKKSRRGKSVVGVAKRTMDILVEHGVEERGIDPRPENERDELNKWTYLPQFTLWAAWNTNILSFSEGVIGPSLFGLDWKTSCLCIVFFTAASALPVAYCATNGPKTGMRQMVQARYGMGYGLALIYGILNCATMIGFMALTAILAGQCLALASNSTMSWDVGIVIAALIALILSFVGLKALHIVSLASFPVMVILYVVLAGVVGDKLHLVQSDVAKAATAVTASGVLGYGASLIGFSITYTSLASDFTTSLPPQTPSWKLFLCVYVGMIVPMILCQMFGAACQLAAYSIPDWETASNIGVPNLIYAMTGNGNGASRFVMVLFCLSVVANTAPTIYSAGLSGQVAIPWLVRVPRYFLALVVSAIYLPIAICGASKFYSALENFSSVLSYWSALYIPPTLIEPIIFRGPVSRKTYPVEFWNQIGKLPIGLAAIFAAICGIPVVTGGMAQSWWTGWIARKIEGTGDIAFEIGFVVVGLIYIPARYLERKFTGR
;
A
#
# COMPACT_ATOMS: atom_id res chain seq x y z
N MET A 1 -32.91 51.38 -59.29
CA MET A 1 -32.45 51.30 -57.89
C MET A 1 -32.12 49.84 -57.60
N SER A 2 -30.83 49.56 -57.73
CA SER A 2 -30.15 48.27 -57.68
C SER A 2 -29.29 48.22 -56.41
N HIS A 3 -29.30 47.09 -55.71
CA HIS A 3 -28.26 46.54 -54.82
C HIS A 3 -28.97 45.58 -53.85
N ASN A 4 -28.52 44.37 -53.54
CA ASN A 4 -27.38 43.58 -54.01
C ASN A 4 -27.70 42.11 -53.68
N LEU A 5 -27.42 41.23 -54.65
CA LEU A 5 -27.13 39.81 -54.44
C LEU A 5 -25.85 39.64 -53.61
N LYS A 6 -25.77 38.52 -52.88
CA LYS A 6 -24.59 37.70 -52.49
C LYS A 6 -24.92 36.97 -51.18
N GLU A 7 -24.57 35.72 -50.91
CA GLU A 7 -24.09 34.52 -51.61
C GLU A 7 -24.05 33.48 -50.46
N PRO A 8 -24.39 32.19 -50.65
CA PRO A 8 -24.24 31.20 -49.57
C PRO A 8 -22.75 30.87 -49.36
N ILE A 9 -22.34 30.82 -48.09
CA ILE A 9 -20.98 30.52 -47.67
C ILE A 9 -20.61 29.07 -48.03
N ASP A 10 -19.49 28.91 -48.73
CA ASP A 10 -18.90 27.65 -49.19
C ASP A 10 -18.70 26.61 -48.08
N PRO A 11 -19.03 25.33 -48.32
CA PRO A 11 -18.50 24.23 -47.54
C PRO A 11 -17.03 23.95 -47.95
N LEU A 12 -16.16 23.87 -46.94
CA LEU A 12 -14.74 23.51 -47.10
C LEU A 12 -14.59 22.21 -47.94
N PRO A 13 -13.61 22.14 -48.85
CA PRO A 13 -13.49 21.02 -49.78
C PRO A 13 -13.06 19.74 -49.05
N ILE A 14 -13.94 18.73 -49.11
CA ILE A 14 -13.60 17.34 -48.80
C ILE A 14 -12.83 16.82 -50.02
N SER A 15 -11.50 16.79 -49.93
CA SER A 15 -10.69 16.07 -50.91
C SER A 15 -10.90 14.56 -50.71
N SER A 16 -11.59 13.97 -51.67
CA SER A 16 -11.67 12.53 -51.88
C SER A 16 -10.31 11.99 -52.32
N GLU A 17 -9.48 11.57 -51.37
CA GLU A 17 -8.39 10.63 -51.66
C GLU A 17 -8.80 9.25 -51.12
N SER A 18 -9.24 8.43 -52.06
CA SER A 18 -9.37 6.99 -51.94
C SER A 18 -8.04 6.36 -51.55
N TYR A 19 -7.89 5.94 -50.30
CA TYR A 19 -6.79 5.05 -49.94
C TYR A 19 -7.16 3.62 -50.34
N GLU A 20 -6.58 3.19 -51.46
CA GLU A 20 -6.48 1.78 -51.85
C GLU A 20 -5.89 0.96 -50.71
N LEU A 21 -6.62 -0.08 -50.29
CA LEU A 21 -6.07 -1.22 -49.55
C LEU A 21 -5.06 -1.94 -50.46
N LYS A 22 -3.76 -1.70 -50.23
CA LYS A 22 -2.69 -2.54 -50.78
C LYS A 22 -2.00 -3.30 -49.65
N ASP A 23 -2.17 -4.62 -49.73
CA ASP A 23 -1.35 -5.63 -49.06
C ASP A 23 0.13 -5.25 -49.06
N ARG A 24 0.74 -5.15 -47.87
CA ARG A 24 2.19 -5.28 -47.69
C ARG A 24 2.51 -6.14 -46.48
N ARG A 25 2.64 -7.44 -46.74
CA ARG A 25 3.56 -8.30 -45.99
C ARG A 25 4.99 -7.76 -46.13
N LYS A 26 5.72 -7.78 -45.01
CA LYS A 26 7.19 -7.68 -44.85
C LYS A 26 7.85 -6.32 -45.17
N SER A 27 8.20 -5.58 -44.11
CA SER A 27 9.61 -5.33 -43.73
C SER A 27 9.69 -4.59 -42.40
N SER A 28 10.29 -5.22 -41.39
CA SER A 28 10.64 -4.65 -40.10
C SER A 28 11.89 -3.77 -40.22
N SER A 29 11.73 -2.45 -40.12
CA SER A 29 12.77 -1.52 -39.65
C SER A 29 12.16 -0.11 -39.62
N LEU A 30 11.65 0.31 -38.47
CA LEU A 30 11.18 1.68 -38.25
C LEU A 30 11.94 2.30 -37.08
N ASN A 31 12.57 3.42 -37.41
CA ASN A 31 13.52 4.20 -36.65
C ASN A 31 12.95 4.62 -35.27
N GLN A 32 13.73 4.31 -34.24
CA GLN A 32 13.55 4.80 -32.88
C GLN A 32 14.04 6.26 -32.86
N VAL A 33 13.11 7.22 -32.75
CA VAL A 33 13.44 8.63 -32.56
C VAL A 33 13.77 8.83 -31.08
N ASP A 34 15.06 9.02 -30.80
CA ASP A 34 15.61 9.31 -29.48
C ASP A 34 15.05 10.62 -28.91
N TYR A 35 14.35 10.54 -27.78
CA TYR A 35 14.12 11.67 -26.88
C TYR A 35 14.85 11.42 -25.56
N LEU A 36 16.17 11.66 -25.59
CA LEU A 36 16.96 11.91 -24.38
C LEU A 36 17.48 13.36 -24.46
N PRO A 37 17.35 14.18 -23.39
CA PRO A 37 17.97 15.49 -23.38
C PRO A 37 19.49 15.33 -23.43
N GLN A 38 20.12 15.85 -24.48
CA GLN A 38 21.56 16.04 -24.57
C GLN A 38 22.00 16.97 -23.43
N TYR A 39 22.52 16.39 -22.36
CA TYR A 39 23.31 17.11 -21.38
C TYR A 39 24.70 16.49 -21.37
N SER A 40 25.70 17.32 -21.69
CA SER A 40 27.15 17.12 -21.65
C SER A 40 27.78 16.23 -22.73
N ASP A 41 28.20 16.83 -23.85
CA ASP A 41 29.13 16.21 -24.80
C ASP A 41 30.39 17.04 -25.13
N GLU A 42 30.66 18.15 -24.43
CA GLU A 42 31.81 19.02 -24.79
C GLU A 42 32.89 19.26 -23.73
N LEU A 43 32.91 18.55 -22.59
CA LEU A 43 33.93 18.78 -21.54
C LEU A 43 34.67 17.53 -21.03
N GLY A 44 34.77 16.48 -21.86
CA GLY A 44 35.36 15.20 -21.46
C GLY A 44 36.55 14.67 -22.28
N LYS A 45 37.03 15.37 -23.31
CA LYS A 45 38.20 14.93 -24.09
C LYS A 45 39.52 15.29 -23.39
N LYS A 46 39.81 14.63 -22.26
CA LYS A 46 41.16 14.23 -21.80
C LYS A 46 41.11 13.69 -20.37
N LYS A 47 41.75 12.54 -20.17
CA LYS A 47 42.09 11.85 -18.90
C LYS A 47 41.02 10.91 -18.31
N SER A 48 41.14 9.62 -18.63
CA SER A 48 41.52 8.57 -17.66
C SER A 48 41.18 7.18 -18.21
N ARG A 49 42.19 6.49 -18.77
CA ARG A 49 42.15 5.05 -19.05
C ARG A 49 42.42 4.28 -17.75
N ARG A 50 41.46 4.23 -16.82
CA ARG A 50 41.42 3.22 -15.73
C ARG A 50 40.13 3.38 -14.92
N GLY A 51 39.07 2.72 -15.34
CA GLY A 51 37.77 2.75 -14.65
C GLY A 51 36.65 1.97 -15.34
N LYS A 52 36.98 1.04 -16.26
CA LYS A 52 36.00 0.39 -17.16
C LYS A 52 35.43 -0.96 -16.66
N SER A 53 35.75 -1.41 -15.44
CA SER A 53 35.38 -2.78 -15.02
C SER A 53 34.01 -2.87 -14.33
N VAL A 54 33.73 -2.04 -13.32
CA VAL A 54 32.52 -2.22 -12.49
C VAL A 54 31.25 -1.70 -13.17
N VAL A 55 31.34 -0.53 -13.83
CA VAL A 55 30.18 0.09 -14.51
C VAL A 55 29.76 -0.71 -15.74
N GLY A 56 30.72 -1.30 -16.46
CA GLY A 56 30.44 -2.14 -17.64
C GLY A 56 29.80 -3.49 -17.28
N VAL A 57 30.25 -4.12 -16.18
CA VAL A 57 29.65 -5.35 -15.66
C VAL A 57 28.24 -5.08 -15.13
N ALA A 58 28.04 -4.02 -14.34
CA ALA A 58 26.72 -3.63 -13.84
C ALA A 58 25.72 -3.37 -14.97
N LYS A 59 26.15 -2.67 -16.04
CA LYS A 59 25.31 -2.43 -17.22
C LYS A 59 24.99 -3.71 -17.98
N ARG A 60 25.96 -4.61 -18.18
CA ARG A 60 25.73 -5.88 -18.86
C ARG A 60 24.81 -6.83 -18.07
N THR A 61 24.95 -6.84 -16.74
CA THR A 61 24.02 -7.55 -15.86
C THR A 61 22.63 -6.92 -15.94
N MET A 62 22.54 -5.59 -16.00
CA MET A 62 21.27 -4.89 -16.17
C MET A 62 20.59 -5.24 -17.50
N ASP A 63 21.32 -5.21 -18.62
CA ASP A 63 20.78 -5.55 -19.93
C ASP A 63 20.23 -7.00 -19.94
N ILE A 64 20.95 -7.95 -19.34
CA ILE A 64 20.49 -9.34 -19.16
C ILE A 64 19.26 -9.41 -18.26
N LEU A 65 19.25 -8.70 -17.13
CA LEU A 65 18.12 -8.72 -16.20
C LEU A 65 16.86 -8.08 -16.80
N VAL A 66 17.01 -6.99 -17.56
CA VAL A 66 15.92 -6.33 -18.29
C VAL A 66 15.39 -7.25 -19.40
N GLU A 67 16.27 -7.93 -20.15
CA GLU A 67 15.90 -8.95 -21.13
C GLU A 67 15.14 -10.13 -20.49
N HIS A 68 15.43 -10.43 -19.22
CA HIS A 68 14.74 -11.45 -18.42
C HIS A 68 13.56 -10.90 -17.58
N GLY A 69 13.09 -9.67 -17.85
CA GLY A 69 11.83 -9.15 -17.30
C GLY A 69 11.94 -8.30 -16.02
N VAL A 70 13.13 -7.91 -15.58
CA VAL A 70 13.31 -6.98 -14.46
C VAL A 70 12.91 -5.56 -14.89
N GLU A 71 11.83 -5.06 -14.30
CA GLU A 71 11.37 -3.68 -14.58
C GLU A 71 12.35 -2.64 -14.00
N GLU A 72 12.87 -1.78 -14.88
CA GLU A 72 13.88 -0.75 -14.54
C GLU A 72 13.23 0.57 -14.07
N ARG A 73 11.99 0.83 -14.49
CA ARG A 73 11.33 2.13 -14.24
C ARG A 73 11.10 2.35 -12.75
N GLY A 74 11.70 3.44 -12.25
CA GLY A 74 11.50 3.95 -10.90
C GLY A 74 10.24 4.82 -10.78
N ILE A 75 10.42 5.99 -10.17
CA ILE A 75 9.35 6.97 -9.94
C ILE A 75 8.98 7.81 -11.16
N ASP A 76 9.69 7.65 -12.29
CA ASP A 76 9.39 8.37 -13.52
C ASP A 76 7.96 8.09 -13.99
N PRO A 77 7.19 9.13 -14.36
CA PRO A 77 5.82 8.96 -14.82
C PRO A 77 5.75 8.04 -16.05
N ARG A 78 4.78 7.14 -16.06
CA ARG A 78 4.59 6.20 -17.16
C ARG A 78 4.00 6.90 -18.40
N PRO A 79 4.68 6.88 -19.56
CA PRO A 79 4.15 7.39 -20.82
C PRO A 79 2.84 6.69 -21.24
N GLU A 80 2.00 7.32 -22.07
CA GLU A 80 0.72 6.72 -22.50
C GLU A 80 0.91 5.50 -23.40
N ASN A 81 1.90 5.54 -24.29
CA ASN A 81 2.23 4.47 -25.24
C ASN A 81 2.76 3.19 -24.56
N GLU A 82 3.13 3.27 -23.28
CA GLU A 82 3.62 2.14 -22.50
C GLU A 82 2.60 1.60 -21.49
N ARG A 83 1.36 2.10 -21.55
CA ARG A 83 0.25 1.65 -20.71
C ARG A 83 -0.52 0.55 -21.40
N ASP A 84 -1.17 -0.26 -20.59
CA ASP A 84 -1.97 -1.39 -21.06
C ASP A 84 -3.22 -0.89 -21.79
N GLU A 85 -3.74 -1.69 -22.71
CA GLU A 85 -5.02 -1.41 -23.35
C GLU A 85 -6.19 -1.73 -22.42
N LEU A 86 -7.25 -0.93 -22.51
CA LEU A 86 -8.45 -1.16 -21.72
C LEU A 86 -9.27 -2.30 -22.33
N ASN A 87 -9.38 -3.40 -21.62
CA ASN A 87 -10.21 -4.54 -21.99
C ASN A 87 -11.09 -4.99 -20.81
N LYS A 88 -11.95 -5.98 -21.04
CA LYS A 88 -12.87 -6.51 -20.01
C LYS A 88 -12.15 -7.12 -18.81
N TRP A 89 -10.91 -7.60 -19.01
CA TRP A 89 -10.10 -8.28 -18.02
C TRP A 89 -9.17 -7.34 -17.24
N THR A 90 -9.02 -6.08 -17.65
CA THR A 90 -8.11 -5.10 -17.03
C THR A 90 -8.34 -4.91 -15.52
N TYR A 91 -9.58 -5.08 -15.04
CA TYR A 91 -9.92 -4.92 -13.63
C TYR A 91 -9.59 -6.15 -12.78
N LEU A 92 -9.56 -7.34 -13.38
CA LEU A 92 -9.37 -8.58 -12.62
C LEU A 92 -7.99 -8.61 -11.92
N PRO A 93 -6.86 -8.33 -12.60
CA PRO A 93 -5.55 -8.26 -11.94
C PRO A 93 -5.47 -7.22 -10.82
N GLN A 94 -6.23 -6.12 -10.93
CA GLN A 94 -6.29 -5.08 -9.89
C GLN A 94 -7.08 -5.58 -8.68
N PHE A 95 -8.27 -6.12 -8.91
CA PHE A 95 -9.10 -6.72 -7.87
C PHE A 95 -8.32 -7.81 -7.11
N THR A 96 -7.72 -8.75 -7.85
CA THR A 96 -7.01 -9.87 -7.23
C THR A 96 -5.72 -9.45 -6.55
N LEU A 97 -5.06 -8.38 -6.99
CA LEU A 97 -3.90 -7.82 -6.28
C LEU A 97 -4.33 -7.33 -4.89
N TRP A 98 -5.30 -6.42 -4.83
CA TRP A 98 -5.80 -5.87 -3.57
C TRP A 98 -6.41 -6.96 -2.68
N ALA A 99 -7.06 -7.96 -3.28
CA ALA A 99 -7.65 -9.05 -2.53
C ALA A 99 -6.62 -10.06 -2.02
N ALA A 100 -5.61 -10.41 -2.82
CA ALA A 100 -4.50 -11.29 -2.41
C ALA A 100 -3.73 -10.70 -1.24
N TRP A 101 -3.44 -9.40 -1.30
CA TRP A 101 -2.70 -8.71 -0.24
C TRP A 101 -3.42 -8.73 1.09
N ASN A 102 -4.76 -8.75 1.08
CA ASN A 102 -5.56 -8.67 2.29
C ASN A 102 -6.10 -10.03 2.74
N THR A 103 -6.06 -11.06 1.88
CA THR A 103 -6.37 -12.45 2.23
C THR A 103 -5.11 -13.13 2.77
N ASN A 104 -4.58 -12.60 3.88
CA ASN A 104 -3.33 -13.06 4.47
C ASN A 104 -3.46 -13.19 6.00
N ILE A 105 -2.48 -13.88 6.60
CA ILE A 105 -2.45 -14.11 8.05
C ILE A 105 -2.35 -12.82 8.89
N LEU A 106 -1.75 -11.74 8.37
CA LEU A 106 -1.66 -10.47 9.08
C LEU A 106 -3.05 -9.83 9.25
N SER A 107 -3.93 -9.89 8.25
CA SER A 107 -5.32 -9.44 8.39
C SER A 107 -6.08 -10.24 9.45
N PHE A 108 -5.83 -11.56 9.52
CA PHE A 108 -6.38 -12.39 10.59
C PHE A 108 -5.83 -11.96 11.97
N SER A 109 -4.53 -11.67 12.06
CA SER A 109 -3.90 -11.16 13.29
C SER A 109 -4.49 -9.85 13.78
N GLU A 110 -4.81 -8.91 12.87
CA GLU A 110 -5.48 -7.65 13.21
C GLU A 110 -6.91 -7.90 13.76
N GLY A 111 -7.55 -8.99 13.36
CA GLY A 111 -8.79 -9.47 13.96
C GLY A 111 -8.63 -9.97 15.38
N VAL A 112 -7.57 -10.75 15.63
CA VAL A 112 -7.28 -11.37 16.94
C VAL A 112 -7.07 -10.32 18.04
N ILE A 113 -6.41 -9.20 17.73
CA ILE A 113 -6.09 -8.17 18.74
C ILE A 113 -7.30 -7.43 19.29
N GLY A 114 -8.43 -7.39 18.57
CA GLY A 114 -9.66 -6.73 19.05
C GLY A 114 -10.13 -7.32 20.39
N PRO A 115 -10.40 -8.63 20.45
CA PRO A 115 -10.70 -9.29 21.73
C PRO A 115 -9.50 -9.36 22.68
N SER A 116 -8.30 -9.71 22.19
CA SER A 116 -7.18 -10.05 23.09
C SER A 116 -6.48 -8.87 23.74
N LEU A 117 -6.39 -7.72 23.06
CA LEU A 117 -5.73 -6.52 23.59
C LEU A 117 -6.75 -5.47 24.02
N PHE A 118 -7.84 -5.30 23.28
CA PHE A 118 -8.83 -4.25 23.53
C PHE A 118 -10.08 -4.75 24.30
N GLY A 119 -10.12 -6.03 24.67
CA GLY A 119 -11.20 -6.60 25.49
C GLY A 119 -12.56 -6.56 24.81
N LEU A 120 -12.61 -6.52 23.49
CA LEU A 120 -13.86 -6.37 22.75
C LEU A 120 -14.62 -7.70 22.64
N ASP A 121 -15.92 -7.65 22.89
CA ASP A 121 -16.81 -8.76 22.62
C ASP A 121 -17.02 -8.97 21.10
N TRP A 122 -17.72 -10.05 20.72
CA TRP A 122 -17.98 -10.38 19.32
C TRP A 122 -18.65 -9.24 18.55
N LYS A 123 -19.73 -8.70 19.12
CA LYS A 123 -20.57 -7.69 18.46
C LYS A 123 -19.76 -6.42 18.22
N THR A 124 -19.06 -5.95 19.24
CA THR A 124 -18.28 -4.71 19.16
C THR A 124 -17.09 -4.89 18.23
N SER A 125 -16.38 -6.02 18.29
CA SER A 125 -15.29 -6.35 17.36
C SER A 125 -15.76 -6.27 15.90
N CYS A 126 -16.89 -6.90 15.59
CA CYS A 126 -17.45 -6.91 14.24
C CYS A 126 -17.86 -5.50 13.76
N LEU A 127 -18.50 -4.70 14.62
CA LEU A 127 -18.89 -3.34 14.26
C LEU A 127 -17.65 -2.46 14.02
N CYS A 128 -16.63 -2.54 14.89
CA CYS A 128 -15.38 -1.83 14.69
C CYS A 128 -14.72 -2.21 13.37
N ILE A 129 -14.53 -3.51 13.12
CA ILE A 129 -13.95 -4.03 11.88
C ILE A 129 -14.72 -3.51 10.66
N VAL A 130 -16.04 -3.63 10.64
CA VAL A 130 -16.83 -3.20 9.47
C VAL A 130 -16.73 -1.69 9.25
N PHE A 131 -16.95 -0.87 10.27
CA PHE A 131 -17.05 0.58 10.08
C PHE A 131 -15.69 1.26 9.90
N PHE A 132 -14.69 0.94 10.75
CA PHE A 132 -13.38 1.58 10.66
C PHE A 132 -12.62 1.13 9.41
N THR A 133 -12.62 -0.17 9.08
CA THR A 133 -11.98 -0.68 7.86
C THR A 133 -12.67 -0.16 6.60
N ALA A 134 -14.01 -0.13 6.55
CA ALA A 134 -14.73 0.41 5.39
C ALA A 134 -14.47 1.91 5.19
N ALA A 135 -14.45 2.70 6.26
CA ALA A 135 -14.19 4.14 6.17
C ALA A 135 -12.74 4.44 5.75
N SER A 136 -11.77 3.77 6.36
CA SER A 136 -10.33 3.97 6.11
C SER A 136 -9.87 3.47 4.74
N ALA A 137 -10.61 2.58 4.09
CA ALA A 137 -10.33 2.14 2.72
C ALA A 137 -10.78 3.15 1.63
N LEU A 138 -11.65 4.12 1.96
CA LEU A 138 -12.15 5.10 0.98
C LEU A 138 -11.03 5.98 0.37
N PRO A 139 -10.11 6.56 1.16
CA PRO A 139 -8.98 7.33 0.64
C PRO A 139 -8.08 6.51 -0.28
N VAL A 140 -7.89 5.22 0.04
CA VAL A 140 -7.07 4.28 -0.73
C VAL A 140 -7.67 4.10 -2.13
N ALA A 141 -8.94 3.71 -2.20
CA ALA A 141 -9.63 3.48 -3.45
C ALA A 141 -9.71 4.75 -4.30
N TYR A 142 -9.93 5.92 -3.69
CA TYR A 142 -9.92 7.20 -4.39
C TYR A 142 -8.55 7.51 -5.00
N CYS A 143 -7.49 7.41 -4.20
CA CYS A 143 -6.12 7.68 -4.65
C CYS A 143 -5.69 6.72 -5.77
N ALA A 144 -6.09 5.45 -5.71
CA ALA A 144 -5.81 4.48 -6.76
C ALA A 144 -6.37 4.92 -8.14
N THR A 145 -7.45 5.71 -8.18
CA THR A 145 -8.02 6.23 -9.44
C THR A 145 -7.19 7.32 -10.12
N ASN A 146 -6.24 7.92 -9.40
CA ASN A 146 -5.39 8.98 -9.93
C ASN A 146 -4.21 8.44 -10.75
N GLY A 147 -3.74 7.23 -10.44
CA GLY A 147 -2.65 6.56 -11.16
C GLY A 147 -2.87 6.46 -12.67
N PRO A 148 -4.03 5.97 -13.19
CA PRO A 148 -4.28 5.94 -14.63
C PRO A 148 -4.33 7.33 -15.27
N LYS A 149 -4.83 8.35 -14.56
CA LYS A 149 -4.99 9.71 -15.11
C LYS A 149 -3.65 10.43 -15.26
N THR A 150 -2.73 10.20 -14.33
CA THR A 150 -1.44 10.90 -14.28
C THR A 150 -0.28 10.05 -14.81
N GLY A 151 -0.31 8.74 -14.60
CA GLY A 151 0.83 7.83 -14.76
C GLY A 151 1.88 7.98 -13.68
N MET A 152 1.62 8.74 -12.62
CA MET A 152 2.57 9.02 -11.55
C MET A 152 2.32 8.10 -10.37
N ARG A 153 3.41 7.68 -9.71
CA ARG A 153 3.36 6.96 -8.42
C ARG A 153 2.75 7.85 -7.34
N GLN A 154 2.20 7.24 -6.30
CA GLN A 154 1.38 7.97 -5.32
C GLN A 154 2.18 9.06 -4.58
N MET A 155 3.38 8.74 -4.11
CA MET A 155 4.24 9.70 -3.43
C MET A 155 4.80 10.80 -4.36
N VAL A 156 4.84 10.56 -5.67
CA VAL A 156 5.14 11.61 -6.65
C VAL A 156 3.97 12.58 -6.78
N GLN A 157 2.73 12.08 -6.78
CA GLN A 157 1.54 12.93 -6.83
C GLN A 157 1.43 13.83 -5.59
N ALA A 158 1.87 13.37 -4.42
CA ALA A 158 1.88 14.16 -3.18
C ALA A 158 2.63 15.50 -3.33
N ARG A 159 3.64 15.58 -4.21
CA ARG A 159 4.39 16.82 -4.49
C ARG A 159 3.49 17.96 -4.99
N TYR A 160 2.36 17.65 -5.62
CA TYR A 160 1.43 18.65 -6.16
C TYR A 160 0.49 19.27 -5.12
N GLY A 161 0.35 18.66 -3.94
CA GLY A 161 -0.42 19.22 -2.82
C GLY A 161 0.45 19.72 -1.68
N MET A 162 1.59 19.07 -1.45
CA MET A 162 2.44 19.27 -0.28
C MET A 162 3.77 19.95 -0.60
N GLY A 163 4.05 20.19 -1.88
CA GLY A 163 5.34 20.69 -2.33
C GLY A 163 6.45 19.64 -2.30
N TYR A 164 7.60 20.00 -2.87
CA TYR A 164 8.70 19.04 -3.05
C TYR A 164 9.31 18.60 -1.71
N GLY A 165 9.58 19.55 -0.81
CA GLY A 165 10.29 19.28 0.45
C GLY A 165 9.48 18.40 1.41
N LEU A 166 8.22 18.75 1.69
CA LEU A 166 7.39 17.98 2.60
C LEU A 166 7.07 16.57 2.04
N ALA A 167 6.96 16.43 0.71
CA ALA A 167 6.81 15.11 0.07
C ALA A 167 8.04 14.19 0.31
N LEU A 168 9.25 14.73 0.51
CA LEU A 168 10.42 13.92 0.90
C LEU A 168 10.22 13.32 2.29
N ILE A 169 9.76 14.13 3.24
CA ILE A 169 9.53 13.71 4.64
C ILE A 169 8.46 12.62 4.69
N TYR A 170 7.33 12.84 4.03
CA TYR A 170 6.30 11.80 3.94
C TYR A 170 6.78 10.57 3.16
N GLY A 171 7.69 10.73 2.19
CA GLY A 171 8.37 9.61 1.54
C GLY A 171 9.12 8.72 2.54
N ILE A 172 9.86 9.33 3.46
CA ILE A 172 10.58 8.61 4.53
C ILE A 172 9.60 7.88 5.46
N LEU A 173 8.54 8.58 5.89
CA LEU A 173 7.52 7.98 6.75
C LEU A 173 6.80 6.81 6.07
N ASN A 174 6.55 6.91 4.76
CA ASN A 174 5.98 5.82 3.98
C ASN A 174 6.95 4.62 3.86
N CYS A 175 8.25 4.86 3.66
CA CYS A 175 9.25 3.79 3.69
C CYS A 175 9.27 3.08 5.04
N ALA A 176 9.25 3.83 6.15
CA ALA A 176 9.21 3.28 7.49
C ALA A 176 7.94 2.43 7.71
N THR A 177 6.80 2.91 7.19
CA THR A 177 5.51 2.18 7.21
C THR A 177 5.62 0.84 6.49
N MET A 178 6.17 0.84 5.27
CA MET A 178 6.33 -0.40 4.52
C MET A 178 7.31 -1.36 5.20
N ILE A 179 8.44 -0.85 5.71
CA ILE A 179 9.44 -1.64 6.45
C ILE A 179 8.82 -2.31 7.68
N GLY A 180 8.02 -1.59 8.46
CA GLY A 180 7.38 -2.16 9.63
C GLY A 180 6.35 -3.24 9.27
N PHE A 181 5.51 -3.04 8.25
CA PHE A 181 4.60 -4.09 7.78
C PHE A 181 5.35 -5.31 7.27
N MET A 182 6.44 -5.14 6.51
CA MET A 182 7.27 -6.26 6.06
C MET A 182 7.93 -7.01 7.21
N ALA A 183 8.33 -6.31 8.27
CA ALA A 183 8.86 -6.96 9.47
C ALA A 183 7.78 -7.80 10.18
N LEU A 184 6.57 -7.25 10.36
CA LEU A 184 5.44 -7.96 10.97
C LEU A 184 5.05 -9.20 10.16
N THR A 185 4.95 -9.08 8.83
CA THR A 185 4.62 -10.22 7.99
C THR A 185 5.73 -11.26 8.03
N ALA A 186 7.01 -10.87 7.93
CA ALA A 186 8.13 -11.80 8.00
C ALA A 186 8.18 -12.60 9.31
N ILE A 187 7.84 -11.98 10.46
CA ILE A 187 7.69 -12.67 11.75
C ILE A 187 6.63 -13.79 11.64
N LEU A 188 5.45 -13.48 11.12
CA LEU A 188 4.37 -14.47 10.95
C LEU A 188 4.79 -15.61 10.02
N ALA A 189 5.47 -15.31 8.92
CA ALA A 189 5.98 -16.34 8.01
C ALA A 189 7.04 -17.23 8.68
N GLY A 190 7.95 -16.67 9.46
CA GLY A 190 8.96 -17.43 10.17
C GLY A 190 8.38 -18.36 11.23
N GLN A 191 7.40 -17.88 11.98
CA GLN A 191 6.63 -18.69 12.92
C GLN A 191 5.86 -19.82 12.22
N CYS A 192 5.23 -19.53 11.07
CA CYS A 192 4.57 -20.57 10.26
C CYS A 192 5.56 -21.65 9.80
N LEU A 193 6.72 -21.26 9.26
CA LEU A 193 7.71 -22.25 8.80
C LEU A 193 8.31 -23.06 9.94
N ALA A 194 8.54 -22.45 11.11
CA ALA A 194 8.97 -23.17 12.29
C ALA A 194 7.95 -24.26 12.67
N LEU A 195 6.66 -23.95 12.71
CA LEU A 195 5.59 -24.92 12.95
C LEU A 195 5.50 -26.00 11.85
N ALA A 196 5.65 -25.62 10.59
CA ALA A 196 5.69 -26.57 9.47
C ALA A 196 6.86 -27.57 9.58
N SER A 197 7.95 -27.17 10.23
CA SER A 197 9.14 -28.00 10.49
C SER A 197 9.04 -28.86 11.76
N ASN A 198 7.87 -28.94 12.42
CA ASN A 198 7.72 -29.49 13.77
C ASN A 198 8.63 -28.80 14.81
N SER A 199 8.80 -27.48 14.67
CA SER A 199 9.64 -26.65 15.54
C SER A 199 11.12 -27.08 15.59
N THR A 200 11.59 -27.86 14.62
CA THR A 200 13.02 -28.19 14.46
C THR A 200 13.84 -26.99 13.99
N MET A 201 13.18 -26.04 13.33
CA MET A 201 13.74 -24.78 12.88
C MET A 201 13.33 -23.63 13.81
N SER A 202 14.27 -22.74 14.13
CA SER A 202 13.97 -21.52 14.89
C SER A 202 13.16 -20.51 14.08
N TRP A 203 12.49 -19.59 14.77
CA TRP A 203 11.77 -18.50 14.11
C TRP A 203 12.69 -17.65 13.24
N ASP A 204 13.90 -17.35 13.71
CA ASP A 204 14.90 -16.55 12.99
C ASP A 204 15.24 -17.16 11.63
N VAL A 205 15.47 -18.47 11.58
CA VAL A 205 15.77 -19.17 10.32
C VAL A 205 14.56 -19.11 9.38
N GLY A 206 13.35 -19.31 9.90
CA GLY A 206 12.11 -19.15 9.12
C GLY A 206 11.93 -17.74 8.56
N ILE A 207 12.21 -16.70 9.36
CA ILE A 207 12.15 -15.29 8.96
C ILE A 207 13.12 -15.05 7.80
N VAL A 208 14.36 -15.53 7.91
CA VAL A 208 15.38 -15.39 6.85
C VAL A 208 14.93 -16.08 5.56
N ILE A 209 14.43 -17.31 5.65
CA ILE A 209 13.94 -18.05 4.47
C ILE A 209 12.79 -17.28 3.78
N ALA A 210 11.79 -16.83 4.54
CA ALA A 210 10.65 -16.09 4.00
C ALA A 210 11.09 -14.77 3.34
N ALA A 211 12.00 -14.03 3.99
CA ALA A 211 12.56 -12.78 3.46
C ALA A 211 13.32 -12.99 2.15
N LEU A 212 14.13 -14.06 2.04
CA LEU A 212 14.85 -14.39 0.81
C LEU A 212 13.90 -14.74 -0.34
N ILE A 213 12.84 -15.51 -0.08
CA ILE A 213 11.84 -15.83 -1.11
C ILE A 213 11.12 -14.55 -1.58
N ALA A 214 10.70 -13.68 -0.64
CA ALA A 214 10.05 -12.42 -0.97
C ALA A 214 10.96 -11.48 -1.76
N LEU A 215 12.24 -11.40 -1.40
CA LEU A 215 13.25 -10.62 -2.12
C LEU A 215 13.41 -11.11 -3.57
N ILE A 216 13.54 -12.42 -3.78
CA ILE A 216 13.65 -13.00 -5.13
C ILE A 216 12.42 -12.65 -5.97
N LEU A 217 11.21 -12.80 -5.41
CA LEU A 217 9.97 -12.46 -6.10
C LEU A 217 9.82 -10.96 -6.38
N SER A 218 10.40 -10.10 -5.54
CA SER A 218 10.35 -8.63 -5.75
C SER A 218 11.08 -8.17 -7.02
N PHE A 219 12.02 -8.97 -7.54
CA PHE A 219 12.75 -8.63 -8.76
C PHE A 219 11.90 -8.74 -10.04
N VAL A 220 10.82 -9.52 -10.01
CA VAL A 220 10.06 -9.93 -11.21
C VAL A 220 9.09 -8.84 -11.73
N GLY A 221 9.03 -7.67 -11.08
CA GLY A 221 8.32 -6.47 -11.56
C GLY A 221 6.78 -6.54 -11.49
N LEU A 222 6.11 -5.44 -11.87
CA LEU A 222 4.67 -5.25 -11.64
C LEU A 222 3.77 -6.32 -12.29
N LYS A 223 4.11 -6.78 -13.51
CA LYS A 223 3.32 -7.81 -14.22
C LYS A 223 3.34 -9.16 -13.49
N ALA A 224 4.50 -9.57 -12.98
CA ALA A 224 4.60 -10.82 -12.23
C ALA A 224 3.91 -10.74 -10.88
N LEU A 225 3.95 -9.59 -10.21
CA LEU A 225 3.21 -9.37 -8.96
C LEU A 225 1.69 -9.58 -9.17
N HIS A 226 1.14 -9.11 -10.28
CA HIS A 226 -0.26 -9.38 -10.64
C HIS A 226 -0.52 -10.87 -10.91
N ILE A 227 0.38 -11.58 -11.59
CA ILE A 227 0.24 -13.03 -11.86
C ILE A 227 0.30 -13.83 -10.56
N VAL A 228 1.27 -13.53 -9.69
CA VAL A 228 1.41 -14.16 -8.37
C VAL A 228 0.15 -13.95 -7.56
N SER A 229 -0.40 -12.72 -7.55
CA SER A 229 -1.63 -12.40 -6.83
C SER A 229 -2.86 -13.11 -7.40
N LEU A 230 -2.95 -13.20 -8.73
CA LEU A 230 -4.03 -13.92 -9.42
C LEU A 230 -4.01 -15.43 -9.09
N ALA A 231 -2.82 -16.00 -8.93
CA ALA A 231 -2.65 -17.41 -8.58
C ALA A 231 -2.81 -17.68 -7.07
N SER A 232 -2.29 -16.80 -6.21
CA SER A 232 -2.32 -17.00 -4.76
C SER A 232 -3.68 -16.70 -4.14
N PHE A 233 -4.43 -15.75 -4.69
CA PHE A 233 -5.72 -15.33 -4.12
C PHE A 233 -6.73 -16.48 -4.00
N PRO A 234 -7.05 -17.26 -5.06
CA PRO A 234 -7.99 -18.38 -4.94
C PRO A 234 -7.52 -19.44 -3.94
N VAL A 235 -6.22 -19.73 -3.89
CA VAL A 235 -5.63 -20.69 -2.95
C VAL A 235 -5.88 -20.25 -1.51
N MET A 236 -5.65 -18.97 -1.21
CA MET A 236 -5.85 -18.42 0.13
C MET A 236 -7.33 -18.34 0.51
N VAL A 237 -8.22 -17.99 -0.43
CA VAL A 237 -9.67 -18.03 -0.19
C VAL A 237 -10.11 -19.44 0.18
N ILE A 238 -9.69 -20.45 -0.59
CA ILE A 238 -10.01 -21.85 -0.30
C ILE A 238 -9.47 -22.24 1.06
N LEU A 239 -8.24 -21.85 1.39
CA LEU A 239 -7.63 -22.13 2.69
C LEU A 239 -8.45 -21.56 3.86
N TYR A 240 -8.89 -20.30 3.77
CA TYR A 240 -9.73 -19.69 4.79
C TYR A 240 -11.11 -20.33 4.90
N VAL A 241 -11.72 -20.71 3.77
CA VAL A 241 -13.01 -21.45 3.76
C VAL A 241 -12.87 -22.81 4.42
N VAL A 242 -11.80 -23.56 4.10
CA VAL A 242 -11.51 -24.85 4.75
C VAL A 242 -11.25 -24.64 6.23
N LEU A 243 -10.46 -23.64 6.62
CA LEU A 243 -10.18 -23.33 8.01
C LEU A 243 -11.46 -23.00 8.78
N ALA A 244 -12.35 -22.18 8.21
CA ALA A 244 -13.66 -21.87 8.78
C ALA A 244 -14.54 -23.13 8.92
N GLY A 245 -14.48 -24.06 7.97
CA GLY A 245 -15.17 -25.35 8.05
C GLY A 245 -14.61 -26.26 9.17
N VAL A 246 -13.28 -26.29 9.34
CA VAL A 246 -12.61 -27.10 10.37
C VAL A 246 -12.93 -26.61 11.78
N VAL A 247 -13.00 -25.29 11.99
CA VAL A 247 -13.29 -24.70 13.31
C VAL A 247 -14.77 -24.42 13.56
N GLY A 248 -15.63 -24.61 12.55
CA GLY A 248 -17.01 -24.15 12.55
C GLY A 248 -17.85 -24.71 13.70
N ASP A 249 -17.58 -25.94 14.13
CA ASP A 249 -18.24 -26.58 15.28
C ASP A 249 -17.88 -25.92 16.62
N LYS A 250 -16.77 -25.17 16.69
CA LYS A 250 -16.32 -24.43 17.89
C LYS A 250 -16.75 -22.97 17.91
N LEU A 251 -17.15 -22.39 16.77
CA LEU A 251 -17.47 -20.96 16.68
C LEU A 251 -18.71 -20.54 17.47
N HIS A 252 -19.55 -21.48 17.93
CA HIS A 252 -20.63 -21.17 18.88
C HIS A 252 -20.09 -20.65 20.22
N LEU A 253 -18.82 -20.94 20.56
CA LEU A 253 -18.16 -20.50 21.79
C LEU A 253 -17.80 -19.00 21.78
N VAL A 254 -17.91 -18.33 20.64
CA VAL A 254 -17.70 -16.88 20.51
C VAL A 254 -18.61 -16.06 21.45
N GLN A 255 -19.76 -16.63 21.84
CA GLN A 255 -20.71 -16.02 22.77
C GLN A 255 -20.86 -16.82 24.08
N SER A 256 -19.89 -17.69 24.39
CA SER A 256 -19.88 -18.43 25.66
C SER A 256 -19.78 -17.47 26.85
N ASP A 257 -20.21 -17.93 28.03
CA ASP A 257 -20.08 -17.11 29.24
C ASP A 257 -18.60 -16.90 29.62
N VAL A 258 -17.71 -17.81 29.22
CA VAL A 258 -16.26 -17.65 29.38
C VAL A 258 -15.74 -16.52 28.49
N ALA A 259 -16.14 -16.45 27.22
CA ALA A 259 -15.74 -15.37 26.31
C ALA A 259 -16.29 -14.01 26.78
N LYS A 260 -17.51 -13.96 27.31
CA LYS A 260 -18.07 -12.74 27.91
C LYS A 260 -17.32 -12.33 29.17
N ALA A 261 -16.90 -13.28 30.00
CA ALA A 261 -16.12 -12.98 31.21
C ALA A 261 -14.69 -12.53 30.88
N ALA A 262 -14.12 -13.00 29.78
CA ALA A 262 -12.80 -12.63 29.29
C ALA A 262 -12.76 -11.26 28.59
N THR A 263 -13.92 -10.67 28.27
CA THR A 263 -14.05 -9.40 27.55
C THR A 263 -14.70 -8.33 28.43
N ALA A 264 -14.29 -7.08 28.23
CA ALA A 264 -14.80 -5.93 28.95
C ALA A 264 -14.80 -4.73 27.99
N VAL A 265 -15.93 -4.53 27.30
CA VAL A 265 -16.06 -3.46 26.31
C VAL A 265 -16.03 -2.10 27.01
N THR A 266 -15.01 -1.31 26.69
CA THR A 266 -14.86 0.08 27.13
C THR A 266 -14.80 1.03 25.94
N ALA A 267 -15.10 2.30 26.16
CA ALA A 267 -14.95 3.33 25.13
C ALA A 267 -13.50 3.42 24.64
N SER A 268 -12.51 3.27 25.54
CA SER A 268 -11.11 3.27 25.17
C SER A 268 -10.69 2.06 24.35
N GLY A 269 -11.22 0.86 24.65
CA GLY A 269 -11.00 -0.33 23.84
C GLY A 269 -11.53 -0.17 22.42
N VAL A 270 -12.73 0.39 22.27
CA VAL A 270 -13.34 0.67 20.96
C VAL A 270 -12.51 1.66 20.15
N LEU A 271 -12.11 2.77 20.76
CA LEU A 271 -11.34 3.82 20.10
C LEU A 271 -9.91 3.37 19.78
N GLY A 272 -9.24 2.68 20.71
CA GLY A 272 -7.91 2.11 20.50
C GLY A 272 -7.90 1.08 19.37
N TYR A 273 -8.88 0.17 19.35
CA TYR A 273 -8.99 -0.79 18.25
C TYR A 273 -9.34 -0.09 16.92
N GLY A 274 -10.20 0.92 16.95
CA GLY A 274 -10.50 1.77 15.80
C GLY A 274 -9.25 2.44 15.22
N ALA A 275 -8.39 2.99 16.07
CA ALA A 275 -7.11 3.58 15.65
C ALA A 275 -6.18 2.55 15.01
N SER A 276 -6.12 1.33 15.55
CA SER A 276 -5.36 0.21 14.96
C SER A 276 -5.87 -0.14 13.56
N LEU A 277 -7.19 -0.35 13.42
CA LEU A 277 -7.84 -0.66 12.14
C LEU A 277 -7.63 0.45 11.11
N ILE A 278 -7.76 1.71 11.51
CA ILE A 278 -7.49 2.86 10.64
C ILE A 278 -6.03 2.82 10.17
N GLY A 279 -5.07 2.67 11.08
CA GLY A 279 -3.65 2.61 10.73
C GLY A 279 -3.29 1.44 9.82
N PHE A 280 -3.95 0.29 10.03
CA PHE A 280 -3.81 -0.90 9.19
C PHE A 280 -4.24 -0.64 7.74
N SER A 281 -5.41 -0.01 7.55
CA SER A 281 -6.02 0.12 6.23
C SER A 281 -5.68 1.41 5.50
N ILE A 282 -5.70 2.57 6.18
CA ILE A 282 -5.56 3.87 5.52
C ILE A 282 -4.18 4.08 4.92
N THR A 283 -3.16 3.42 5.45
CA THR A 283 -1.76 3.57 5.02
C THR A 283 -1.52 3.04 3.61
N TYR A 284 -2.40 2.20 3.08
CA TYR A 284 -2.37 1.85 1.65
C TYR A 284 -2.59 3.07 0.74
N THR A 285 -3.09 4.20 1.26
CA THR A 285 -3.33 5.41 0.48
C THR A 285 -2.05 5.99 -0.10
N SER A 286 -0.90 5.84 0.57
CA SER A 286 0.40 6.37 0.14
C SER A 286 1.11 5.51 -0.92
N LEU A 287 0.54 4.35 -1.27
CA LEU A 287 1.02 3.48 -2.35
C LEU A 287 -0.06 3.16 -3.39
N ALA A 288 -1.30 3.61 -3.17
CA ALA A 288 -2.47 3.22 -3.97
C ALA A 288 -2.30 3.37 -5.48
N SER A 289 -1.73 4.50 -5.95
CA SER A 289 -1.49 4.73 -7.38
C SER A 289 -0.33 3.92 -7.97
N ASP A 290 0.53 3.31 -7.15
CA ASP A 290 1.73 2.63 -7.65
C ASP A 290 1.33 1.48 -8.58
N PHE A 291 0.28 0.74 -8.22
CA PHE A 291 -0.18 -0.44 -8.95
C PHE A 291 -1.15 -0.13 -10.09
N THR A 292 -1.63 1.12 -10.18
CA THR A 292 -2.59 1.53 -11.21
C THR A 292 -1.96 2.39 -12.31
N THR A 293 -0.66 2.68 -12.24
CA THR A 293 0.06 3.46 -13.27
C THR A 293 0.12 2.79 -14.64
N SER A 294 0.00 1.47 -14.72
CA SER A 294 -0.01 0.73 -15.99
C SER A 294 -1.33 0.89 -16.74
N LEU A 295 -2.39 1.28 -16.05
CA LEU A 295 -3.73 1.39 -16.62
C LEU A 295 -3.85 2.61 -17.55
N PRO A 296 -4.66 2.51 -18.60
CA PRO A 296 -4.80 3.57 -19.59
C PRO A 296 -5.54 4.81 -19.04
N PRO A 297 -5.25 6.03 -19.53
CA PRO A 297 -5.88 7.27 -19.06
C PRO A 297 -7.42 7.27 -19.15
N GLN A 298 -7.98 6.59 -20.14
CA GLN A 298 -9.42 6.46 -20.36
C GLN A 298 -10.12 5.52 -19.36
N THR A 299 -9.39 4.90 -18.43
CA THR A 299 -9.97 4.04 -17.38
C THR A 299 -11.05 4.82 -16.60
N PRO A 300 -12.30 4.33 -16.54
CA PRO A 300 -13.36 4.92 -15.74
C PRO A 300 -13.03 4.88 -14.24
N SER A 301 -12.90 6.05 -13.62
CA SER A 301 -12.49 6.16 -12.21
C SER A 301 -13.44 5.45 -11.25
N TRP A 302 -14.76 5.49 -11.47
CA TRP A 302 -15.71 4.83 -10.57
C TRP A 302 -15.61 3.30 -10.60
N LYS A 303 -15.32 2.70 -11.78
CA LYS A 303 -15.14 1.24 -11.91
C LYS A 303 -13.87 0.80 -11.19
N LEU A 304 -12.79 1.56 -11.38
CA LEU A 304 -11.53 1.28 -10.70
C LEU A 304 -11.65 1.50 -9.18
N PHE A 305 -12.35 2.56 -8.75
CA PHE A 305 -12.65 2.82 -7.35
C PHE A 305 -13.35 1.61 -6.71
N LEU A 306 -14.48 1.16 -7.27
CA LEU A 306 -15.21 0.02 -6.74
C LEU A 306 -14.38 -1.27 -6.77
N CYS A 307 -13.60 -1.48 -7.83
CA CYS A 307 -12.71 -2.63 -7.96
C CYS A 307 -11.68 -2.69 -6.82
N VAL A 308 -10.97 -1.59 -6.58
CA VAL A 308 -9.97 -1.49 -5.50
C VAL A 308 -10.64 -1.55 -4.13
N TYR A 309 -11.74 -0.81 -3.94
CA TYR A 309 -12.45 -0.74 -2.68
C TYR A 309 -12.99 -2.11 -2.25
N VAL A 310 -13.73 -2.80 -3.12
CA VAL A 310 -14.28 -4.14 -2.85
C VAL A 310 -13.17 -5.17 -2.72
N GLY A 311 -12.13 -5.09 -3.57
CA GLY A 311 -10.96 -5.96 -3.50
C GLY A 311 -10.20 -5.84 -2.17
N MET A 312 -10.30 -4.69 -1.49
CA MET A 312 -9.67 -4.46 -0.21
C MET A 312 -10.59 -4.81 0.98
N ILE A 313 -11.79 -4.24 1.04
CA ILE A 313 -12.65 -4.34 2.24
C ILE A 313 -13.19 -5.75 2.47
N VAL A 314 -13.57 -6.47 1.41
CA VAL A 314 -14.20 -7.79 1.54
C VAL A 314 -13.24 -8.78 2.21
N PRO A 315 -12.01 -8.99 1.70
CA PRO A 315 -11.07 -9.89 2.37
C PRO A 315 -10.61 -9.37 3.74
N MET A 316 -10.35 -8.07 3.90
CA MET A 316 -9.97 -7.51 5.21
C MET A 316 -11.04 -7.81 6.28
N ILE A 317 -12.29 -7.44 6.02
CA ILE A 317 -13.40 -7.62 6.98
C ILE A 317 -13.59 -9.10 7.30
N LEU A 318 -13.63 -9.97 6.28
CA LEU A 318 -13.84 -11.40 6.50
C LEU A 318 -12.70 -12.05 7.29
N CYS A 319 -11.44 -11.76 6.94
CA CYS A 319 -10.28 -12.31 7.65
C CYS A 319 -10.16 -11.75 9.08
N GLN A 320 -10.40 -10.45 9.29
CA GLN A 320 -10.38 -9.82 10.61
C GLN A 320 -11.51 -10.34 11.50
N MET A 321 -12.75 -10.42 10.99
CA MET A 321 -13.87 -10.99 11.76
C MET A 321 -13.60 -12.45 12.12
N PHE A 322 -13.00 -13.22 11.21
CA PHE A 322 -12.64 -14.60 11.49
C PHE A 322 -11.55 -14.71 12.56
N GLY A 323 -10.54 -13.83 12.53
CA GLY A 323 -9.54 -13.71 13.60
C GLY A 323 -10.15 -13.41 14.97
N ALA A 324 -11.06 -12.43 15.03
CA ALA A 324 -11.78 -12.08 16.26
C ALA A 324 -12.63 -13.25 16.79
N ALA A 325 -13.34 -13.96 15.91
CA ALA A 325 -14.14 -15.13 16.28
C ALA A 325 -13.25 -16.24 16.88
N CYS A 326 -12.16 -16.55 16.19
CA CYS A 326 -11.17 -17.54 16.61
C CYS A 326 -10.56 -17.21 17.97
N GLN A 327 -10.22 -15.94 18.22
CA GLN A 327 -9.72 -15.50 19.52
C GLN A 327 -10.76 -15.61 20.64
N LEU A 328 -12.01 -15.22 20.38
CA LEU A 328 -13.08 -15.32 21.38
C LEU A 328 -13.39 -16.77 21.75
N ALA A 329 -13.41 -17.66 20.74
CA ALA A 329 -13.56 -19.09 20.97
C ALA A 329 -12.35 -19.67 21.74
N ALA A 330 -11.14 -19.13 21.52
CA ALA A 330 -9.93 -19.60 22.20
C ALA A 330 -10.04 -19.49 23.73
N TYR A 331 -10.68 -18.45 24.28
CA TYR A 331 -10.89 -18.34 25.73
C TYR A 331 -11.65 -19.52 26.34
N SER A 332 -12.44 -20.24 25.55
CA SER A 332 -13.19 -21.42 26.01
C SER A 332 -12.47 -22.75 25.74
N ILE A 333 -11.31 -22.72 25.07
CA ILE A 333 -10.55 -23.90 24.63
C ILE A 333 -9.10 -23.74 25.11
N PRO A 334 -8.70 -24.40 26.21
CA PRO A 334 -7.38 -24.19 26.84
C PRO A 334 -6.18 -24.33 25.88
N ASP A 335 -6.23 -25.29 24.95
CA ASP A 335 -5.18 -25.50 23.96
C ASP A 335 -5.05 -24.32 22.99
N TRP A 336 -6.18 -23.72 22.59
CA TRP A 336 -6.19 -22.56 21.70
C TRP A 336 -5.76 -21.30 22.44
N GLU A 337 -6.19 -21.11 23.68
CA GLU A 337 -5.76 -19.98 24.51
C GLU A 337 -4.24 -20.00 24.71
N THR A 338 -3.70 -21.16 25.10
CA THR A 338 -2.26 -21.34 25.27
C THR A 338 -1.51 -21.05 23.97
N ALA A 339 -2.01 -21.55 22.83
CA ALA A 339 -1.40 -21.30 21.54
C ALA A 339 -1.49 -19.82 21.12
N SER A 340 -2.63 -19.16 21.36
CA SER A 340 -2.82 -17.74 21.04
C SER A 340 -1.87 -16.84 21.80
N ASN A 341 -1.59 -17.15 23.07
CA ASN A 341 -0.63 -16.43 23.90
C ASN A 341 0.81 -16.49 23.35
N ILE A 342 1.16 -17.54 22.60
CA ILE A 342 2.46 -17.65 21.92
C ILE A 342 2.43 -16.84 20.60
N GLY A 343 1.34 -16.92 19.84
CA GLY A 343 1.13 -16.11 18.65
C GLY A 343 0.10 -16.67 17.67
N VAL A 344 -0.31 -15.83 16.73
CA VAL A 344 -1.37 -16.14 15.75
C VAL A 344 -1.09 -17.41 14.92
N PRO A 345 0.13 -17.66 14.42
CA PRO A 345 0.42 -18.92 13.71
C PRO A 345 0.22 -20.17 14.58
N ASN A 346 0.56 -20.09 15.88
CA ASN A 346 0.34 -21.20 16.81
C ASN A 346 -1.15 -21.44 17.03
N LEU A 347 -1.95 -20.38 17.15
CA LEU A 347 -3.40 -20.48 17.25
C LEU A 347 -3.99 -21.23 16.05
N ILE A 348 -3.62 -20.84 14.83
CA ILE A 348 -4.08 -21.51 13.60
C ILE A 348 -3.60 -22.97 13.55
N TYR A 349 -2.37 -23.24 14.00
CA TYR A 349 -1.83 -24.59 14.07
C TYR A 349 -2.60 -25.49 15.06
N ALA A 350 -2.99 -24.94 16.21
CA ALA A 350 -3.85 -25.62 17.20
C ALA A 350 -5.25 -25.89 16.65
N MET A 351 -5.84 -24.92 15.96
CA MET A 351 -7.14 -25.05 15.30
C MET A 351 -7.18 -26.14 14.22
N THR A 352 -6.04 -26.43 13.60
CA THR A 352 -5.92 -27.42 12.51
C THR A 352 -5.48 -28.80 12.99
N GLY A 353 -5.40 -29.02 14.31
CA GLY A 353 -5.18 -30.34 14.91
C GLY A 353 -3.74 -30.68 15.27
N ASN A 354 -2.88 -29.68 15.51
CA ASN A 354 -1.56 -29.80 16.17
C ASN A 354 -0.71 -31.02 15.72
N GLY A 355 0.03 -30.89 14.62
CA GLY A 355 1.05 -31.88 14.24
C GLY A 355 0.64 -32.93 13.22
N ASN A 356 -0.60 -32.89 12.73
CA ASN A 356 -0.97 -33.69 11.56
C ASN A 356 -0.31 -33.12 10.28
N GLY A 357 -0.17 -33.95 9.23
CA GLY A 357 0.45 -33.51 7.98
C GLY A 357 -0.28 -32.32 7.32
N ALA A 358 -1.58 -32.18 7.58
CA ALA A 358 -2.40 -31.11 7.03
C ALA A 358 -2.12 -29.75 7.71
N SER A 359 -1.99 -29.68 9.03
CA SER A 359 -1.69 -28.44 9.77
C SER A 359 -0.34 -27.87 9.36
N ARG A 360 0.65 -28.75 9.13
CA ARG A 360 1.97 -28.38 8.60
C ARG A 360 1.88 -27.80 7.19
N PHE A 361 1.06 -28.40 6.33
CA PHE A 361 0.82 -27.88 4.98
C PHE A 361 0.11 -26.51 5.00
N VAL A 362 -0.88 -26.33 5.88
CA VAL A 362 -1.56 -25.05 6.10
C VAL A 362 -0.57 -23.95 6.50
N MET A 363 0.39 -24.25 7.39
CA MET A 363 1.44 -23.30 7.78
C MET A 363 2.35 -22.90 6.59
N VAL A 364 2.70 -23.84 5.71
CA VAL A 364 3.46 -23.52 4.48
C VAL A 364 2.66 -22.55 3.60
N LEU A 365 1.36 -22.79 3.41
CA LEU A 365 0.51 -21.89 2.62
C LEU A 365 0.40 -20.49 3.24
N PHE A 366 0.26 -20.38 4.56
CA PHE A 366 0.26 -19.07 5.23
C PHE A 366 1.60 -18.34 5.10
N CYS A 367 2.73 -19.05 5.17
CA CYS A 367 4.03 -18.46 4.86
C CYS A 367 4.08 -17.91 3.43
N LEU A 368 3.62 -18.69 2.44
CA LEU A 368 3.60 -18.24 1.04
C LEU A 368 2.65 -17.05 0.82
N SER A 369 1.55 -16.98 1.57
CA SER A 369 0.62 -15.85 1.54
C SER A 369 1.27 -14.54 1.98
N VAL A 370 2.08 -14.60 3.05
CA VAL A 370 2.87 -13.47 3.52
C VAL A 370 3.85 -13.04 2.45
N VAL A 371 4.59 -13.99 1.87
CA VAL A 371 5.59 -13.72 0.85
C VAL A 371 4.97 -12.99 -0.35
N ALA A 372 3.75 -13.39 -0.75
CA ALA A 372 2.99 -12.73 -1.81
C ALA A 372 2.58 -11.28 -1.49
N ASN A 373 2.46 -10.90 -0.21
CA ASN A 373 2.24 -9.52 0.25
C ASN A 373 3.56 -8.74 0.44
N THR A 374 4.61 -9.41 0.93
CA THR A 374 5.91 -8.78 1.20
C THR A 374 6.62 -8.38 -0.09
N ALA A 375 6.64 -9.24 -1.11
CA ALA A 375 7.29 -8.95 -2.39
C ALA A 375 6.83 -7.63 -3.07
N PRO A 376 5.53 -7.36 -3.22
CA PRO A 376 5.07 -6.08 -3.75
C PRO A 376 5.28 -4.91 -2.78
N THR A 377 5.33 -5.16 -1.48
CA THR A 377 5.65 -4.11 -0.50
C THR A 377 7.11 -3.66 -0.63
N ILE A 378 8.04 -4.61 -0.86
CA ILE A 378 9.45 -4.29 -1.20
C ILE A 378 9.52 -3.39 -2.44
N TYR A 379 8.70 -3.71 -3.46
CA TYR A 379 8.62 -2.91 -4.68
C TYR A 379 8.23 -1.46 -4.40
N SER A 380 7.13 -1.23 -3.68
CA SER A 380 6.68 0.13 -3.35
C SER A 380 7.59 0.87 -2.37
N ALA A 381 8.28 0.15 -1.48
CA ALA A 381 9.27 0.74 -0.58
C ALA A 381 10.45 1.34 -1.35
N GLY A 382 10.93 0.64 -2.38
CA GLY A 382 11.95 1.17 -3.28
C GLY A 382 11.51 2.46 -3.98
N LEU A 383 10.28 2.50 -4.49
CA LEU A 383 9.71 3.70 -5.14
C LEU A 383 9.56 4.87 -4.16
N SER A 384 9.06 4.61 -2.96
CA SER A 384 8.96 5.63 -1.91
C SER A 384 10.34 6.14 -1.48
N GLY A 385 11.34 5.26 -1.43
CA GLY A 385 12.74 5.61 -1.16
C GLY A 385 13.33 6.55 -2.20
N GLN A 386 13.00 6.35 -3.48
CA GLN A 386 13.39 7.25 -4.56
C GLN A 386 12.72 8.64 -4.45
N VAL A 387 11.49 8.70 -3.94
CA VAL A 387 10.85 10.00 -3.63
C VAL A 387 11.52 10.65 -2.42
N ALA A 388 11.73 9.91 -1.35
CA ALA A 388 12.31 10.37 -0.08
C ALA A 388 13.73 10.91 -0.25
N ILE A 389 14.56 10.20 -1.03
CA ILE A 389 15.96 10.53 -1.27
C ILE A 389 16.14 10.59 -2.80
N PRO A 390 15.97 11.77 -3.43
CA PRO A 390 15.93 11.91 -4.89
C PRO A 390 17.15 11.36 -5.65
N TRP A 391 18.30 11.27 -4.99
CA TRP A 391 19.50 10.65 -5.59
C TRP A 391 19.32 9.14 -5.85
N LEU A 392 18.48 8.44 -5.08
CA LEU A 392 18.21 7.01 -5.26
C LEU A 392 17.48 6.67 -6.56
N VAL A 393 16.95 7.66 -7.29
CA VAL A 393 16.38 7.46 -8.64
C VAL A 393 17.42 6.86 -9.59
N ARG A 394 18.71 7.16 -9.38
CA ARG A 394 19.82 6.62 -10.20
C ARG A 394 20.24 5.20 -9.79
N VAL A 395 19.71 4.70 -8.69
CA VAL A 395 20.08 3.40 -8.14
C VAL A 395 19.13 2.35 -8.71
N PRO A 396 19.64 1.25 -9.31
CA PRO A 396 18.81 0.19 -9.84
C PRO A 396 17.87 -0.39 -8.78
N ARG A 397 16.63 -0.68 -9.17
CA ARG A 397 15.57 -1.07 -8.23
C ARG A 397 15.89 -2.34 -7.43
N TYR A 398 16.56 -3.32 -8.04
CA TYR A 398 16.95 -4.55 -7.34
C TYR A 398 17.89 -4.26 -6.16
N PHE A 399 18.76 -3.24 -6.27
CA PHE A 399 19.63 -2.83 -5.17
C PHE A 399 18.81 -2.15 -4.06
N LEU A 400 17.81 -1.34 -4.41
CA LEU A 400 16.89 -0.78 -3.41
C LEU A 400 16.10 -1.88 -2.68
N ALA A 401 15.66 -2.91 -3.39
CA ALA A 401 15.01 -4.07 -2.80
C ALA A 401 15.92 -4.83 -1.81
N LEU A 402 17.22 -4.96 -2.14
CA LEU A 402 18.23 -5.52 -1.22
C LEU A 402 18.41 -4.65 0.03
N VAL A 403 18.52 -3.32 -0.12
CA VAL A 403 18.66 -2.40 1.01
C VAL A 403 17.42 -2.45 1.91
N VAL A 404 16.23 -2.41 1.33
CA VAL A 404 14.96 -2.52 2.08
C VAL A 404 14.93 -3.84 2.85
N SER A 405 15.33 -4.95 2.22
CA SER A 405 15.38 -6.26 2.86
C SER A 405 16.41 -6.36 3.97
N ALA A 406 17.57 -5.74 3.79
CA ALA A 406 18.60 -5.65 4.82
C ALA A 406 18.17 -4.82 6.05
N ILE A 407 17.17 -3.93 5.91
CA ILE A 407 16.64 -3.13 7.01
C ILE A 407 15.51 -3.85 7.75
N TYR A 408 14.49 -4.38 7.05
CA TYR A 408 13.37 -5.01 7.74
C TYR A 408 13.73 -6.35 8.36
N LEU A 409 14.70 -7.09 7.80
CA LEU A 409 15.06 -8.43 8.27
C LEU A 409 15.60 -8.44 9.71
N PRO A 410 16.60 -7.60 10.10
CA PRO A 410 17.02 -7.50 11.50
C PRO A 410 15.89 -7.05 12.43
N ILE A 411 15.04 -6.13 11.98
CA ILE A 411 13.89 -5.65 12.76
C ILE A 411 12.92 -6.80 13.03
N ALA A 412 12.64 -7.64 12.02
CA ALA A 412 11.79 -8.82 12.16
C ALA A 412 12.37 -9.82 13.17
N ILE A 413 13.67 -10.11 13.08
CA ILE A 413 14.35 -11.04 14.01
C ILE A 413 14.26 -10.51 15.45
N CYS A 414 14.59 -9.24 15.69
CA CYS A 414 14.50 -8.65 17.02
C CYS A 414 13.05 -8.52 17.54
N GLY A 415 12.09 -8.28 16.65
CA GLY A 415 10.68 -8.07 16.97
C GLY A 415 9.86 -9.37 17.16
N ALA A 416 10.39 -10.52 16.75
CA ALA A 416 9.64 -11.78 16.70
C ALA A 416 9.02 -12.22 18.03
N SER A 417 9.62 -11.81 19.16
CA SER A 417 9.16 -12.15 20.51
C SER A 417 8.03 -11.26 21.04
N LYS A 418 7.70 -10.14 20.38
CA LYS A 418 6.73 -9.13 20.87
C LYS A 418 5.68 -8.79 19.82
N PHE A 419 5.23 -9.78 19.05
CA PHE A 419 4.42 -9.56 17.85
C PHE A 419 3.15 -8.73 18.10
N TYR A 420 2.31 -9.09 19.09
CA TYR A 420 1.05 -8.37 19.35
C TYR A 420 1.25 -6.91 19.72
N SER A 421 2.13 -6.64 20.69
CA SER A 421 2.46 -5.25 21.07
C SER A 421 3.14 -4.48 19.93
N ALA A 422 3.96 -5.16 19.11
CA ALA A 422 4.54 -4.54 17.93
C ALA A 422 3.45 -4.16 16.92
N LEU A 423 2.49 -5.05 16.63
CA LEU A 423 1.38 -4.80 15.72
C LEU A 423 0.52 -3.62 16.19
N GLU A 424 0.09 -3.64 17.46
CA GLU A 424 -0.76 -2.59 18.06
C GLU A 424 -0.09 -1.21 18.04
N ASN A 425 1.10 -1.08 18.63
CA ASN A 425 1.81 0.20 18.71
C ASN A 425 2.18 0.71 17.31
N PHE A 426 2.53 -0.20 16.40
CA PHE A 426 2.87 0.16 15.03
C PHE A 426 1.65 0.70 14.28
N SER A 427 0.55 -0.07 14.20
CA SER A 427 -0.68 0.36 13.52
C SER A 427 -1.21 1.68 14.07
N SER A 428 -1.21 1.86 15.40
CA SER A 428 -1.64 3.11 16.02
C SER A 428 -0.76 4.30 15.61
N VAL A 429 0.57 4.15 15.65
CA VAL A 429 1.50 5.20 15.19
C VAL A 429 1.32 5.55 13.71
N LEU A 430 1.00 4.55 12.89
CA LEU A 430 0.73 4.78 11.48
C LEU A 430 -0.50 5.65 11.22
N SER A 431 -1.53 5.52 12.07
CA SER A 431 -2.71 6.38 11.98
C SER A 431 -2.32 7.86 12.17
N TYR A 432 -1.40 8.18 13.08
CA TYR A 432 -1.08 9.57 13.44
C TYR A 432 -0.46 10.38 12.32
N TRP A 433 0.56 9.83 11.64
CA TRP A 433 1.15 10.55 10.51
C TRP A 433 0.22 10.56 9.30
N SER A 434 -0.60 9.51 9.13
CA SER A 434 -1.65 9.46 8.12
C SER A 434 -2.68 10.57 8.33
N ALA A 435 -3.01 10.92 9.58
CA ALA A 435 -3.89 12.04 9.89
C ALA A 435 -3.37 13.38 9.36
N LEU A 436 -2.04 13.54 9.25
CA LEU A 436 -1.41 14.74 8.68
C LEU A 436 -1.31 14.69 7.16
N TYR A 437 -1.09 13.50 6.59
CA TYR A 437 -0.85 13.29 5.16
C TYR A 437 -2.13 13.16 4.33
N ILE A 438 -3.14 12.44 4.83
CA ILE A 438 -4.32 12.09 4.04
C ILE A 438 -5.18 13.31 3.71
N PRO A 439 -5.49 14.24 4.64
CA PRO A 439 -6.38 15.37 4.31
C PRO A 439 -5.86 16.21 3.15
N PRO A 440 -4.59 16.69 3.12
CA PRO A 440 -4.07 17.42 1.97
C PRO A 440 -4.06 16.59 0.68
N THR A 441 -3.78 15.28 0.79
CA THR A 441 -3.77 14.34 -0.36
C THR A 441 -5.14 14.19 -0.99
N LEU A 442 -6.22 14.27 -0.21
CA LEU A 442 -7.60 14.22 -0.71
C LEU A 442 -8.10 15.60 -1.17
N ILE A 443 -7.81 16.64 -0.40
CA ILE A 443 -8.31 18.00 -0.67
C ILE A 443 -7.72 18.56 -1.97
N GLU A 444 -6.44 18.34 -2.25
CA GLU A 444 -5.80 18.88 -3.45
C GLU A 444 -6.52 18.43 -4.75
N PRO A 445 -6.72 17.12 -5.03
CA PRO A 445 -7.44 16.67 -6.23
C PRO A 445 -8.95 16.94 -6.21
N ILE A 446 -9.59 17.07 -5.04
CA ILE A 446 -11.04 17.32 -4.94
C ILE A 446 -11.38 18.80 -5.14
N ILE A 447 -10.64 19.71 -4.49
CA ILE A 447 -10.99 21.13 -4.42
C ILE A 447 -10.10 21.99 -5.34
N PHE A 448 -8.78 21.75 -5.36
CA PHE A 448 -7.84 22.69 -6.00
C PHE A 448 -7.40 22.28 -7.41
N ARG A 449 -7.23 20.98 -7.65
CA ARG A 449 -6.72 20.38 -8.90
C ARG A 449 -7.71 19.40 -9.52
N GLY A 450 -9.00 19.50 -9.16
CA GLY A 450 -10.07 18.70 -9.76
C GLY A 450 -10.50 19.24 -11.13
N PRO A 451 -10.88 18.38 -12.08
CA PRO A 451 -10.72 16.92 -12.08
C PRO A 451 -9.26 16.49 -12.33
N VAL A 452 -8.85 15.35 -11.78
CA VAL A 452 -7.50 14.79 -11.95
C VAL A 452 -7.26 14.42 -13.41
N SER A 453 -6.30 15.09 -14.03
CA SER A 453 -5.92 14.92 -15.43
C SER A 453 -4.49 15.40 -15.65
N ARG A 454 -3.91 15.16 -16.84
CA ARG A 454 -2.62 15.75 -17.22
C ARG A 454 -2.61 17.29 -17.25
N LYS A 455 -3.78 17.94 -17.36
CA LYS A 455 -3.86 19.41 -17.31
C LYS A 455 -3.68 19.94 -15.88
N THR A 456 -4.27 19.26 -14.90
CA THR A 456 -4.21 19.65 -13.48
C THR A 456 -2.98 19.09 -12.78
N TYR A 457 -2.42 18.00 -13.32
CA TYR A 457 -1.16 17.37 -12.91
C TYR A 457 -0.22 17.20 -14.12
N PRO A 458 0.43 18.30 -14.59
CA PRO A 458 1.32 18.26 -15.74
C PRO A 458 2.53 17.34 -15.52
N VAL A 459 2.64 16.29 -16.31
CA VAL A 459 3.63 15.22 -16.15
C VAL A 459 5.06 15.73 -16.33
N GLU A 460 5.26 16.94 -16.86
CA GLU A 460 6.55 17.57 -17.06
C GLU A 460 7.07 18.23 -15.77
N PHE A 461 6.18 18.57 -14.83
CA PHE A 461 6.51 19.39 -13.66
C PHE A 461 6.84 18.58 -12.41
N TRP A 462 6.54 17.28 -12.40
CA TRP A 462 6.57 16.41 -11.22
C TRP A 462 7.91 16.37 -10.46
N ASN A 463 9.02 16.70 -11.12
CA ASN A 463 10.37 16.76 -10.53
C ASN A 463 11.02 18.14 -10.65
N GLN A 464 10.26 19.20 -10.93
CA GLN A 464 10.75 20.58 -11.05
C GLN A 464 10.30 21.38 -9.82
N ILE A 465 11.20 21.56 -8.84
CA ILE A 465 10.91 22.27 -7.58
C ILE A 465 10.28 23.64 -7.85
N GLY A 466 10.83 24.38 -8.82
CA GLY A 466 10.34 25.70 -9.21
C GLY A 466 9.05 25.72 -10.02
N LYS A 467 8.31 24.60 -10.17
CA LYS A 467 6.97 24.58 -10.78
C LYS A 467 5.92 23.91 -9.90
N LEU A 468 6.36 23.24 -8.85
CA LEU A 468 5.49 22.64 -7.84
C LEU A 468 5.11 23.69 -6.78
N PRO A 469 4.06 23.44 -5.98
CA PRO A 469 3.77 24.26 -4.82
C PRO A 469 4.97 24.32 -3.87
N ILE A 470 5.05 25.42 -3.12
CA ILE A 470 6.07 25.56 -2.08
C ILE A 470 5.79 24.57 -0.94
N GLY A 471 4.50 24.32 -0.65
CA GLY A 471 4.07 23.39 0.38
C GLY A 471 3.80 24.07 1.73
N LEU A 472 3.80 25.40 1.79
CA LEU A 472 3.62 26.15 3.03
C LEU A 472 2.25 25.86 3.66
N ALA A 473 1.21 25.68 2.84
CA ALA A 473 -0.11 25.32 3.33
C ALA A 473 -0.12 23.97 4.04
N ALA A 474 0.53 22.96 3.44
CA ALA A 474 0.62 21.62 4.02
C ALA A 474 1.53 21.60 5.26
N ILE A 475 2.66 22.31 5.24
CA ILE A 475 3.55 22.46 6.39
C ILE A 475 2.82 23.13 7.54
N PHE A 476 2.12 24.23 7.29
CA PHE A 476 1.37 24.95 8.32
C PHE A 476 0.25 24.08 8.90
N ALA A 477 -0.52 23.41 8.06
CA ALA A 477 -1.56 22.48 8.51
C ALA A 477 -0.98 21.34 9.35
N ALA A 478 0.17 20.77 8.95
CA ALA A 478 0.85 19.74 9.73
C ALA A 478 1.35 20.27 11.09
N ILE A 479 1.96 21.47 11.13
CA ILE A 479 2.41 22.11 12.39
C ILE A 479 1.24 22.33 13.34
N CYS A 480 0.08 22.75 12.83
CA CYS A 480 -1.12 22.90 13.66
C CYS A 480 -1.75 21.56 14.05
N GLY A 481 -1.62 20.53 13.21
CA GLY A 481 -2.16 19.19 13.45
C GLY A 481 -1.37 18.41 14.51
N ILE A 482 -0.04 18.54 14.54
CA ILE A 482 0.85 17.77 15.45
C ILE A 482 0.44 17.91 16.93
N PRO A 483 0.21 19.11 17.50
CA PRO A 483 -0.26 19.25 18.88
C PRO A 483 -1.60 18.56 19.14
N VAL A 484 -2.50 18.59 18.16
CA VAL A 484 -3.83 17.99 18.29
C VAL A 484 -3.73 16.46 18.26
N VAL A 485 -2.99 15.91 17.30
CA VAL A 485 -2.70 14.48 17.21
C VAL A 485 -2.06 14.00 18.50
N THR A 486 -0.95 14.62 18.92
CA THR A 486 -0.27 14.28 20.19
C THR A 486 -1.17 14.43 21.42
N GLY A 487 -2.11 15.37 21.42
CA GLY A 487 -3.13 15.49 22.45
C GLY A 487 -4.14 14.33 22.46
N GLY A 488 -4.46 13.74 21.31
CA GLY A 488 -5.43 12.64 21.16
C GLY A 488 -4.85 11.23 21.26
N MET A 489 -3.52 11.09 21.27
CA MET A 489 -2.84 9.80 21.32
C MET A 489 -3.03 9.10 22.67
N ALA A 490 -3.27 7.78 22.64
CA ALA A 490 -3.30 6.92 23.83
C ALA A 490 -2.49 5.66 23.57
N GLN A 491 -1.21 5.69 23.93
CA GLN A 491 -0.25 4.61 23.73
C GLN A 491 0.49 4.28 25.04
N SER A 492 1.10 3.10 25.09
CA SER A 492 1.87 2.63 26.25
C SER A 492 2.98 3.61 26.70
N TRP A 493 3.56 4.36 25.76
CA TRP A 493 4.66 5.29 25.99
C TRP A 493 4.21 6.77 26.05
N TRP A 494 2.97 7.08 25.67
CA TRP A 494 2.46 8.45 25.67
C TRP A 494 0.94 8.49 25.73
N THR A 495 0.39 9.31 26.62
CA THR A 495 -1.04 9.60 26.68
C THR A 495 -1.28 11.11 26.66
N GLY A 496 -1.97 11.58 25.63
CA GLY A 496 -2.25 12.99 25.40
C GLY A 496 -3.32 13.57 26.34
N TRP A 497 -3.40 14.90 26.41
CA TRP A 497 -4.35 15.60 27.29
C TRP A 497 -5.82 15.48 26.86
N ILE A 498 -6.10 15.18 25.59
CA ILE A 498 -7.45 14.90 25.08
C ILE A 498 -7.81 13.45 25.38
N ALA A 499 -6.90 12.51 25.07
CA ALA A 499 -7.08 11.09 25.36
C ALA A 499 -7.39 10.81 26.84
N ARG A 500 -6.69 11.50 27.77
CA ARG A 500 -6.92 11.39 29.22
C ARG A 500 -8.31 11.79 29.70
N LYS A 501 -9.08 12.54 28.89
CA LYS A 501 -10.45 12.92 29.24
C LYS A 501 -11.47 11.85 28.89
N ILE A 502 -11.08 10.85 28.12
CA ILE A 502 -11.91 9.71 27.76
C ILE A 502 -11.72 8.65 28.84
N GLU A 503 -12.83 8.10 29.33
CA GLU A 503 -12.82 7.02 30.31
C GLU A 503 -11.97 5.84 29.79
N GLY A 504 -10.99 5.41 30.59
CA GLY A 504 -10.06 4.35 30.21
C GLY A 504 -9.00 4.73 29.17
N THR A 505 -8.80 6.03 28.89
CA THR A 505 -7.81 6.59 27.93
C THR A 505 -7.97 6.09 26.49
N GLY A 506 -8.93 6.66 25.75
CA GLY A 506 -9.17 6.29 24.35
C GLY A 506 -8.29 7.06 23.36
N ASP A 507 -7.81 6.35 22.33
CA ASP A 507 -7.07 6.97 21.22
C ASP A 507 -8.02 7.56 20.19
N ILE A 508 -7.98 8.87 19.99
CA ILE A 508 -8.79 9.56 18.97
C ILE A 508 -7.93 10.45 18.08
N ALA A 509 -6.61 10.24 18.10
CA ALA A 509 -5.63 11.13 17.48
C ALA A 509 -5.84 11.30 15.98
N PHE A 510 -6.25 10.21 15.31
CA PHE A 510 -6.47 10.22 13.87
C PHE A 510 -7.64 11.13 13.48
N GLU A 511 -8.81 10.94 14.08
CA GLU A 511 -10.04 11.62 13.71
C GLU A 511 -9.91 13.13 13.91
N ILE A 512 -9.41 13.54 15.09
CA ILE A 512 -9.22 14.96 15.39
C ILE A 512 -8.11 15.57 14.53
N GLY A 513 -7.03 14.81 14.28
CA GLY A 513 -5.93 15.25 13.42
C GLY A 513 -6.38 15.46 11.99
N PHE A 514 -7.11 14.48 11.44
CA PHE A 514 -7.65 14.51 10.09
C PHE A 514 -8.55 15.74 9.87
N VAL A 515 -9.48 15.99 10.81
CA VAL A 515 -10.40 17.12 10.73
C VAL A 515 -9.66 18.45 10.84
N VAL A 516 -8.79 18.61 11.84
CA VAL A 516 -8.07 19.87 12.07
C VAL A 516 -7.14 20.19 10.90
N VAL A 517 -6.34 19.22 10.44
CA VAL A 517 -5.44 19.40 9.30
C VAL A 517 -6.24 19.74 8.05
N GLY A 518 -7.37 19.06 7.80
CA GLY A 518 -8.23 19.35 6.67
C GLY A 518 -8.80 20.78 6.70
N LEU A 519 -9.36 21.19 7.84
CA LEU A 519 -9.94 22.53 8.02
C LEU A 519 -8.91 23.66 7.88
N ILE A 520 -7.66 23.43 8.31
CA ILE A 520 -6.58 24.42 8.20
C ILE A 520 -5.99 24.44 6.78
N TYR A 521 -5.85 23.27 6.15
CA TYR A 521 -5.25 23.15 4.83
C TYR A 521 -6.07 23.88 3.75
N ILE A 522 -7.40 23.83 3.79
CA ILE A 522 -8.26 24.49 2.79
C ILE A 522 -7.97 26.00 2.67
N PRO A 523 -8.13 26.85 3.72
CA PRO A 523 -7.86 28.28 3.62
C PRO A 523 -6.38 28.55 3.37
N ALA A 524 -5.47 27.80 3.99
CA ALA A 524 -4.03 27.99 3.80
C ALA A 524 -3.61 27.75 2.35
N ARG A 525 -4.15 26.70 1.71
CA ARG A 525 -3.87 26.36 0.32
C ARG A 525 -4.49 27.35 -0.66
N TYR A 526 -5.69 27.86 -0.36
CA TYR A 526 -6.27 28.97 -1.13
C TYR A 526 -5.37 30.21 -1.13
N LEU A 527 -4.85 30.61 0.04
CA LEU A 527 -3.94 31.74 0.16
C LEU A 527 -2.60 31.47 -0.55
N GLU A 528 -2.01 30.29 -0.38
CA GLU A 528 -0.76 29.91 -1.04
C GLU A 528 -0.89 30.03 -2.56
N ARG A 529 -1.97 29.52 -3.15
CA ARG A 529 -2.21 29.63 -4.60
C ARG A 529 -2.42 31.08 -5.04
N LYS A 530 -3.13 31.89 -4.24
CA LYS A 530 -3.38 33.31 -4.55
C LYS A 530 -2.08 34.12 -4.58
N PHE A 531 -1.15 33.88 -3.66
CA PHE A 531 0.09 34.65 -3.56
C PHE A 531 1.24 34.11 -4.41
N THR A 532 1.31 32.79 -4.62
CA THR A 532 2.43 32.16 -5.34
C THR A 532 2.10 31.79 -6.79
N GLY A 533 0.81 31.75 -7.14
CA GLY A 533 0.34 31.28 -8.44
C GLY A 533 0.51 29.76 -8.67
N ARG A 534 0.85 28.97 -7.64
CA ARG A 534 1.18 27.53 -7.75
C ARG A 534 0.50 26.63 -6.71
#